data_AF-A0A6A6XAE0-F1
#
_entry.id   AF-A0A6A6XAE0-F1
#
_cell.length_a   1.000
_cell.length_b   1.000
_cell.length_c   1.000
_cell.angle_alpha   90.00
_cell.angle_beta   90.00
_cell.angle_gamma   90.00
#
_symmetry.space_group_name_H-M   'P 1'
#
loop_
_entity.id
_entity.type
_entity.pdbx_description
1 polymer ?
#
loop_
_entity_poly.entity_id
_entity_poly.type
_entity_poly.pdbx_seq_one_letter_code
_entity_poly.pdbx_strand_id
1 'polypeptide(L)'
;MPYSYYLKSDILLFYYNEIKKSGSTETDVDNFYNNFLRLYFPMEENYGIEQESRPLKELGVNQRTNFTVRYIKNGILKKVILLEDKLSGKETSASEWRNALNQVVRYATLVRAEDVQNSNEILYLIVNMGTYLRFYQINPGNTDGVDFGPTEGKIFELAADEEEVHTHFSTLRNLTHH
;
A
#
# COMPACT_ATOMS: atom_id res chain seq x y z
N MET A 1 -4.72 20.24 -16.29
CA MET A 1 -4.17 21.12 -15.24
C MET A 1 -2.82 20.57 -14.82
N PRO A 2 -1.85 21.39 -14.41
CA PRO A 2 -0.61 20.87 -13.86
C PRO A 2 -0.89 20.12 -12.55
N TYR A 3 -0.18 19.01 -12.32
CA TYR A 3 -0.22 18.25 -11.08
C TYR A 3 0.32 19.08 -9.91
N SER A 4 -0.25 18.90 -8.71
CA SER A 4 0.04 19.75 -7.54
C SER A 4 0.85 19.05 -6.45
N TYR A 5 0.82 17.71 -6.41
CA TYR A 5 1.38 16.95 -5.29
C TYR A 5 2.54 16.07 -5.73
N TYR A 6 2.29 14.78 -5.97
CA TYR A 6 3.35 13.80 -6.23
C TYR A 6 3.63 13.65 -7.73
N LEU A 7 2.63 13.84 -8.60
CA LEU A 7 2.83 13.76 -10.05
C LEU A 7 3.49 15.02 -10.64
N LYS A 8 3.77 16.04 -9.82
CA LYS A 8 4.68 17.14 -10.21
C LYS A 8 6.15 16.69 -10.28
N SER A 9 6.47 15.54 -9.69
CA SER A 9 7.81 14.95 -9.75
C SER A 9 7.99 14.23 -11.08
N ASP A 10 9.00 14.64 -11.86
CA ASP A 10 9.26 14.08 -13.18
C ASP A 10 9.44 12.55 -13.15
N ILE A 11 10.06 12.02 -12.09
CA ILE A 11 10.29 10.57 -11.95
C ILE A 11 8.99 9.81 -11.68
N LEU A 12 8.10 10.36 -10.83
CA LEU A 12 6.81 9.73 -10.54
C LEU A 12 5.86 9.85 -11.72
N LEU A 13 5.88 10.99 -12.42
CA LEU A 13 5.12 11.17 -13.65
C LEU A 13 5.60 10.22 -14.76
N PHE A 14 6.91 10.01 -14.88
CA PHE A 14 7.48 9.03 -15.80
C PHE A 14 6.92 7.63 -15.53
N TYR A 15 7.05 7.12 -14.30
CA TYR A 15 6.56 5.77 -13.97
C TYR A 15 5.03 5.65 -14.07
N TYR A 16 4.28 6.68 -13.66
CA TYR A 16 2.82 6.72 -13.87
C TYR A 16 2.45 6.54 -15.34
N ASN A 17 3.18 7.21 -16.25
CA ASN A 17 2.94 7.07 -17.68
C ASN A 17 3.35 5.68 -18.22
N GLU A 18 4.40 5.04 -17.68
CA GLU A 18 4.76 3.67 -18.05
C GLU A 18 3.65 2.67 -17.71
N ILE A 19 3.04 2.77 -16.52
CA ILE A 19 1.93 1.90 -16.09
C ILE A 19 0.75 1.96 -17.07
N LYS A 20 0.53 3.12 -17.71
CA LYS A 20 -0.60 3.34 -18.64
C LYS A 20 -0.34 2.80 -20.05
N LYS A 21 0.89 2.41 -20.38
CA LYS A 21 1.20 1.86 -21.69
C LYS A 21 0.60 0.47 -21.84
N SER A 22 0.15 0.16 -23.06
CA SER A 22 -0.21 -1.21 -23.40
C SER A 22 1.02 -2.12 -23.24
N GLY A 23 0.85 -3.22 -22.50
CA GLY A 23 1.95 -4.13 -22.19
C GLY A 23 2.82 -3.71 -21.00
N SER A 24 2.36 -2.78 -20.16
CA SER A 24 2.98 -2.48 -18.86
C SER A 24 3.19 -3.73 -18.03
N THR A 25 4.27 -3.74 -17.26
CA THR A 25 4.73 -4.87 -16.45
C THR A 25 4.52 -4.62 -14.96
N GLU A 26 4.63 -5.67 -14.13
CA GLU A 26 4.56 -5.54 -12.67
C GLU A 26 5.69 -4.63 -12.18
N THR A 27 6.86 -4.73 -12.80
CA THR A 27 8.01 -3.87 -12.54
C THR A 27 7.70 -2.37 -12.71
N ASP A 28 6.84 -2.01 -13.66
CA ASP A 28 6.47 -0.60 -13.87
C ASP A 28 5.63 -0.06 -12.70
N VAL A 29 4.74 -0.91 -12.16
CA VAL A 29 3.93 -0.60 -10.97
C VAL A 29 4.81 -0.56 -9.73
N ASP A 30 5.64 -1.59 -9.52
CA ASP A 30 6.60 -1.68 -8.42
C ASP A 30 7.50 -0.43 -8.36
N ASN A 31 8.04 0.00 -9.51
CA ASN A 31 8.91 1.15 -9.61
C ASN A 31 8.19 2.45 -9.21
N PHE A 32 6.92 2.62 -9.60
CA PHE A 32 6.13 3.76 -9.15
C PHE A 32 5.99 3.74 -7.63
N TYR A 33 5.50 2.64 -7.05
CA TYR A 33 5.20 2.58 -5.61
C TYR A 33 6.46 2.63 -4.73
N ASN A 34 7.58 2.05 -5.15
CA ASN A 34 8.85 2.16 -4.43
C ASN A 34 9.33 3.63 -4.30
N ASN A 35 9.07 4.46 -5.31
CA ASN A 35 9.42 5.89 -5.26
C ASN A 35 8.33 6.71 -4.56
N PHE A 36 7.06 6.41 -4.84
CA PHE A 36 5.91 7.12 -4.32
C PHE A 36 5.82 6.99 -2.79
N LEU A 37 5.99 5.78 -2.24
CA LEU A 37 5.93 5.56 -0.80
C LEU A 37 7.01 6.33 -0.04
N ARG A 38 8.21 6.50 -0.62
CA ARG A 38 9.32 7.26 0.00
C ARG A 38 9.01 8.74 0.18
N LEU A 39 8.11 9.29 -0.65
CA LEU A 39 7.66 10.67 -0.52
C LEU A 39 6.80 10.88 0.74
N TYR A 40 6.04 9.86 1.15
CA TYR A 40 5.14 9.93 2.29
C TYR A 40 5.73 9.34 3.57
N PHE A 41 6.64 8.38 3.46
CA PHE A 41 7.23 7.67 4.59
C PHE A 41 8.77 7.79 4.53
N PRO A 42 9.31 9.00 4.80
CA PRO A 42 10.73 9.28 4.67
C PRO A 42 11.55 8.63 5.80
N MET A 43 12.77 8.21 5.47
CA MET A 43 13.69 7.57 6.41
C MET A 43 14.11 8.50 7.55
N GLU A 44 14.17 9.81 7.27
CA GLU A 44 14.45 10.87 8.24
C GLU A 44 13.41 10.92 9.38
N GLU A 45 12.23 10.33 9.15
CA GLU A 45 11.17 10.18 10.14
C GLU A 45 11.04 8.74 10.66
N ASN A 46 12.12 7.97 10.57
CA ASN A 46 12.22 6.59 11.05
C ASN A 46 11.32 5.59 10.32
N TYR A 47 10.92 5.89 9.08
CA TYR A 47 10.25 4.93 8.22
C TYR A 47 11.24 4.08 7.42
N GLY A 48 10.84 2.84 7.14
CA GLY A 48 11.50 1.95 6.19
C GLY A 48 10.48 1.42 5.18
N ILE A 49 10.89 1.29 3.93
CA ILE A 49 10.07 0.68 2.87
C ILE A 49 10.81 -0.57 2.41
N GLU A 50 10.14 -1.72 2.50
CA GLU A 50 10.67 -3.01 2.08
C GLU A 50 9.79 -3.57 0.97
N GLN A 51 10.39 -4.00 -0.14
CA GLN A 51 9.71 -4.89 -1.07
C GLN A 51 9.80 -6.29 -0.47
N GLU A 52 8.66 -6.88 -0.12
CA GLU A 52 8.65 -8.13 0.64
C GLU A 52 9.15 -9.27 -0.23
N SER A 53 10.35 -9.73 0.08
CA SER A 53 10.97 -10.87 -0.60
C SER A 53 10.65 -12.19 0.08
N ARG A 54 10.14 -12.17 1.34
CA ARG A 54 9.92 -13.35 2.16
C ARG A 54 8.61 -14.06 1.73
N PRO A 55 8.68 -15.23 1.08
CA PRO A 55 7.51 -16.07 0.97
C PRO A 55 7.21 -16.61 2.36
N LEU A 56 6.00 -16.35 2.87
CA LEU A 56 5.57 -16.99 4.11
C LEU A 56 5.32 -18.46 3.79
N LYS A 57 6.14 -19.35 4.36
CA LYS A 57 6.17 -20.80 4.08
C LYS A 57 4.77 -21.45 4.17
N GLU A 58 3.88 -20.86 4.96
CA GLU A 58 2.51 -21.31 5.22
C GLU A 58 1.49 -20.91 4.12
N LEU A 59 1.81 -19.94 3.24
CA LEU A 59 0.93 -19.46 2.17
C LEU A 59 1.35 -19.92 0.77
N GLY A 60 2.43 -20.69 0.65
CA GLY A 60 3.05 -21.06 -0.63
C GLY A 60 3.92 -19.94 -1.21
N VAL A 61 4.71 -20.28 -2.24
CA VAL A 61 5.80 -19.43 -2.76
C VAL A 61 5.30 -18.10 -3.39
N ASN A 62 4.00 -17.98 -3.67
CA ASN A 62 3.42 -16.89 -4.47
C ASN A 62 2.47 -15.96 -3.70
N GLN A 63 2.42 -16.02 -2.36
CA GLN A 63 1.45 -15.24 -1.57
C GLN A 63 2.16 -14.36 -0.54
N ARG A 64 2.71 -13.26 -1.05
CA ARG A 64 3.34 -12.16 -0.29
C ARG A 64 2.62 -10.86 -0.63
N THR A 65 2.63 -9.88 0.27
CA THR A 65 2.34 -8.48 -0.13
C THR A 65 3.53 -7.95 -0.94
N ASN A 66 3.35 -6.95 -1.79
CA ASN A 66 4.45 -6.41 -2.59
C ASN A 66 5.36 -5.50 -1.76
N PHE A 67 4.76 -4.62 -0.96
CA PHE A 67 5.49 -3.65 -0.15
C PHE A 67 5.01 -3.64 1.30
N THR A 68 5.93 -3.36 2.22
CA THR A 68 5.62 -3.00 3.60
C THR A 68 6.24 -1.68 3.97
N VAL A 69 5.44 -0.84 4.62
CA VAL A 69 5.93 0.36 5.31
C VAL A 69 6.11 0.01 6.77
N ARG A 70 7.31 0.25 7.26
CA ARG A 70 7.70 0.03 8.64
C ARG A 70 8.00 1.34 9.33
N TYR A 71 7.77 1.38 10.63
CA TYR A 71 8.08 2.52 11.48
C TYR A 71 8.85 2.05 12.72
N ILE A 72 9.90 2.77 13.10
CA ILE A 72 10.62 2.50 14.35
C ILE A 72 9.97 3.30 15.48
N LYS A 73 9.37 2.58 16.43
CA LYS A 73 8.84 3.14 17.67
C LYS A 73 9.65 2.61 18.85
N ASN A 74 10.26 3.50 19.64
CA ASN A 74 11.07 3.14 20.81
C ASN A 74 12.17 2.10 20.50
N GLY A 75 12.82 2.22 19.34
CA GLY A 75 13.86 1.28 18.89
C GLY A 75 13.34 -0.05 18.33
N ILE A 76 12.02 -0.25 18.27
CA ILE A 76 11.39 -1.46 17.72
C ILE A 76 10.81 -1.14 16.34
N LEU A 77 11.28 -1.85 15.32
CA LEU A 77 10.80 -1.74 13.95
C LEU A 77 9.51 -2.55 13.78
N LYS A 78 8.39 -1.87 13.54
CA LYS A 78 7.06 -2.48 13.34
C LYS A 78 6.57 -2.28 11.91
N LYS A 79 5.69 -3.17 11.42
CA LYS A 79 5.01 -3.00 10.13
C LYS A 79 3.71 -2.26 10.39
N VAL A 80 3.48 -1.16 9.70
CA VAL A 80 2.33 -0.27 9.94
C VAL A 80 1.39 -0.18 8.73
N ILE A 81 1.93 -0.37 7.51
CA ILE A 81 1.15 -0.42 6.28
C ILE A 81 1.62 -1.61 5.44
N LEU A 82 0.68 -2.35 4.88
CA LEU A 82 0.93 -3.43 3.92
C LEU A 82 0.29 -3.05 2.59
N LEU A 83 1.05 -3.14 1.50
CA LEU A 83 0.58 -2.76 0.16
C LEU A 83 0.73 -3.91 -0.82
N GLU A 84 -0.37 -4.24 -1.48
CA GLU A 84 -0.43 -5.23 -2.56
C GLU A 84 -0.68 -4.48 -3.87
N ASP A 85 0.24 -4.64 -4.81
CA ASP A 85 0.08 -4.10 -6.16
C ASP A 85 -0.21 -5.20 -7.18
N LYS A 86 -1.05 -4.83 -8.16
CA LYS A 86 -1.39 -5.66 -9.30
C LYS A 86 -1.23 -4.85 -10.58
N LEU A 87 -1.02 -5.57 -11.68
CA LEU A 87 -1.01 -5.03 -13.03
C LEU A 87 -2.28 -4.23 -13.36
N SER A 88 -2.12 -3.30 -14.31
CA SER A 88 -3.25 -2.62 -14.95
C SER A 88 -4.10 -3.59 -15.79
N GLY A 89 -5.32 -3.17 -16.13
CA GLY A 89 -6.26 -3.91 -16.99
C GLY A 89 -7.27 -4.80 -16.24
N LYS A 90 -7.25 -4.79 -14.91
CA LYS A 90 -8.16 -5.56 -14.03
C LYS A 90 -8.98 -4.69 -13.09
N GLU A 91 -8.93 -3.38 -13.24
CA GLU A 91 -9.44 -2.39 -12.28
C GLU A 91 -10.98 -2.39 -12.21
N THR A 92 -11.65 -2.87 -13.25
CA THR A 92 -13.12 -3.02 -13.28
C THR A 92 -13.59 -4.35 -12.67
N SER A 93 -12.67 -5.28 -12.35
CA SER A 93 -13.00 -6.60 -11.86
C SER A 93 -13.11 -6.65 -10.34
N ALA A 94 -14.35 -6.65 -9.83
CA ALA A 94 -14.61 -6.76 -8.39
C ALA A 94 -14.01 -8.04 -7.76
N SER A 95 -13.91 -9.14 -8.52
CA SER A 95 -13.27 -10.37 -8.02
C SER A 95 -11.77 -10.21 -7.87
N GLU A 96 -11.10 -9.49 -8.77
CA GLU A 96 -9.67 -9.24 -8.65
C GLU A 96 -9.39 -8.36 -7.42
N TRP A 97 -10.18 -7.30 -7.20
CA TRP A 97 -10.04 -6.45 -6.01
C TRP A 97 -10.20 -7.25 -4.72
N ARG A 98 -11.21 -8.14 -4.67
CA ARG A 98 -11.42 -9.03 -3.53
C ARG A 98 -10.25 -9.99 -3.34
N ASN A 99 -9.71 -10.55 -4.43
CA ASN A 99 -8.58 -11.48 -4.35
C ASN A 99 -7.31 -10.78 -3.84
N ALA A 100 -7.02 -9.58 -4.32
CA ALA A 100 -5.89 -8.77 -3.86
C ALA A 100 -6.06 -8.37 -2.39
N LEU A 101 -7.26 -7.94 -1.98
CA LEU A 101 -7.56 -7.68 -0.56
C LEU A 101 -7.36 -8.93 0.30
N ASN A 102 -7.89 -10.08 -0.12
CA ASN A 102 -7.73 -11.35 0.61
C ASN A 102 -6.26 -11.75 0.75
N GLN A 103 -5.43 -11.46 -0.27
CA GLN A 103 -4.00 -11.73 -0.23
C GLN A 103 -3.30 -10.88 0.83
N VAL A 104 -3.51 -9.56 0.82
CA VAL A 104 -2.89 -8.66 1.80
C VAL A 104 -3.42 -8.91 3.21
N VAL A 105 -4.70 -9.24 3.39
CA VAL A 105 -5.30 -9.59 4.69
C VAL A 105 -4.70 -10.87 5.28
N ARG A 106 -4.50 -11.92 4.45
CA ARG A 106 -3.84 -13.15 4.90
C ARG A 106 -2.41 -12.90 5.32
N TYR A 107 -1.67 -12.07 4.57
CA TYR A 107 -0.33 -11.64 4.96
C TYR A 107 -0.37 -10.83 6.27
N ALA A 108 -1.32 -9.92 6.43
CA ALA A 108 -1.50 -9.11 7.63
C ALA A 108 -1.79 -9.93 8.89
N THR A 109 -2.53 -11.03 8.76
CA THR A 109 -2.78 -11.97 9.87
C THR A 109 -1.47 -12.56 10.38
N LEU A 110 -0.54 -12.89 9.49
CA LEU A 110 0.77 -13.42 9.85
C LEU A 110 1.67 -12.33 10.44
N VAL A 111 1.63 -11.12 9.90
CA VAL A 111 2.31 -9.96 10.50
C VAL A 111 1.84 -9.74 11.93
N ARG A 112 0.52 -9.73 12.19
CA ARG A 112 -0.06 -9.57 13.54
C ARG A 112 0.42 -10.62 14.55
N ALA A 113 0.84 -11.79 14.08
CA ALA A 113 1.34 -12.89 14.93
C ALA A 113 2.84 -12.78 15.24
N GLU A 114 3.59 -11.85 14.63
CA GLU A 114 5.00 -11.63 14.97
C GLU A 114 5.14 -11.00 16.35
N ASP A 115 6.08 -11.48 17.18
CA ASP A 115 6.28 -11.04 18.58
C ASP A 115 6.49 -9.53 18.75
N VAL A 116 7.01 -8.87 17.72
CA VAL A 116 7.28 -7.42 17.71
C VAL A 116 6.04 -6.58 17.39
N GLN A 117 4.98 -7.18 16.84
CA GLN A 117 3.72 -6.49 16.57
C GLN A 117 2.83 -6.47 17.80
N ASN A 118 2.07 -5.38 17.95
CA ASN A 118 1.03 -5.29 18.96
C ASN A 118 -0.32 -5.60 18.31
N SER A 119 -0.95 -6.70 18.71
CA SER A 119 -2.27 -7.10 18.19
C SER A 119 -3.39 -6.09 18.49
N ASN A 120 -3.14 -5.13 19.40
CA ASN A 120 -4.06 -4.03 19.69
C ASN A 120 -3.83 -2.78 18.83
N GLU A 121 -2.88 -2.79 17.91
CA GLU A 121 -2.67 -1.70 16.94
C GLU A 121 -3.47 -1.96 15.65
N ILE A 122 -3.84 -0.89 14.95
CA ILE A 122 -4.44 -0.97 13.61
C ILE A 122 -3.32 -1.27 12.61
N LEU A 123 -3.58 -2.19 11.67
CA LEU A 123 -2.77 -2.31 10.46
C LEU A 123 -3.53 -1.70 9.30
N TYR A 124 -2.88 -0.79 8.58
CA TYR A 124 -3.47 -0.22 7.37
C TYR A 124 -3.05 -1.06 6.17
N LEU A 125 -3.95 -1.20 5.21
CA LEU A 125 -3.70 -1.95 3.99
C LEU A 125 -4.03 -1.08 2.79
N ILE A 126 -3.26 -1.26 1.73
CA ILE A 126 -3.48 -0.60 0.45
C ILE A 126 -3.49 -1.68 -0.61
N VAL A 127 -4.50 -1.65 -1.46
CA VAL A 127 -4.54 -2.46 -2.67
C VAL A 127 -4.51 -1.52 -3.85
N ASN A 128 -3.65 -1.79 -4.82
CA ASN A 128 -3.65 -1.07 -6.06
C ASN A 128 -3.66 -1.99 -7.27
N MET A 129 -4.23 -1.48 -8.35
CA MET A 129 -4.33 -2.12 -9.65
C MET A 129 -3.97 -1.10 -10.71
N GLY A 130 -2.79 -1.25 -11.30
CA GLY A 130 -2.24 -0.23 -12.18
C GLY A 130 -2.19 1.13 -11.48
N THR A 131 -2.90 2.11 -12.03
CA THR A 131 -2.97 3.48 -11.50
C THR A 131 -4.11 3.74 -10.53
N TYR A 132 -4.85 2.70 -10.12
CA TYR A 132 -5.98 2.82 -9.21
C TYR A 132 -5.64 2.20 -7.86
N LEU A 133 -6.19 2.75 -6.77
CA LEU A 133 -5.98 2.22 -5.44
C LEU A 133 -7.22 2.31 -4.54
N ARG A 134 -7.21 1.48 -3.50
CA ARG A 134 -8.16 1.46 -2.38
C ARG A 134 -7.41 1.34 -1.07
N PHE A 135 -7.99 1.92 -0.02
CA PHE A 135 -7.45 1.91 1.33
C PHE A 135 -8.33 1.11 2.27
N TYR A 136 -7.69 0.32 3.12
CA TYR A 136 -8.34 -0.57 4.08
C TYR A 136 -7.64 -0.50 5.43
N GLN A 137 -8.26 -1.09 6.44
CA GLN A 137 -7.66 -1.28 7.75
C GLN A 137 -8.08 -2.64 8.34
N ILE A 138 -7.23 -3.17 9.22
CA ILE A 138 -7.58 -4.27 10.12
C ILE A 138 -7.57 -3.70 11.54
N ASN A 139 -8.75 -3.71 12.17
CA ASN A 139 -8.94 -3.25 13.54
C ASN A 139 -8.32 -4.22 14.57
N PRO A 140 -8.01 -3.72 15.78
CA PRO A 140 -7.60 -4.57 16.91
C PRO A 140 -8.54 -5.76 17.11
N GLY A 141 -7.97 -6.96 17.21
CA GLY A 141 -8.72 -8.21 17.42
C GLY A 141 -9.46 -8.76 16.19
N ASN A 142 -9.47 -8.05 15.06
CA ASN A 142 -10.09 -8.54 13.82
C ASN A 142 -9.09 -9.23 12.89
N THR A 143 -9.60 -10.11 12.04
CA THR A 143 -8.84 -10.75 10.96
C THR A 143 -9.26 -10.29 9.57
N ASP A 144 -10.35 -9.53 9.46
CA ASP A 144 -10.89 -9.07 8.18
C ASP A 144 -10.44 -7.63 7.89
N GLY A 145 -10.11 -7.37 6.62
CA GLY A 145 -9.90 -6.03 6.11
C GLY A 145 -11.23 -5.33 5.88
N VAL A 146 -11.40 -4.14 6.46
CA VAL A 146 -12.55 -3.26 6.23
C VAL A 146 -12.10 -2.00 5.52
N ASP A 147 -13.01 -1.32 4.84
CA ASP A 147 -12.69 -0.03 4.20
C ASP A 147 -12.13 0.95 5.24
N PHE A 148 -11.07 1.66 4.85
CA PHE A 148 -10.52 2.72 5.69
C PHE A 148 -11.57 3.82 5.80
N GLY A 149 -12.07 4.08 7.02
CA GLY A 149 -13.24 4.94 7.25
C GLY A 149 -13.28 6.24 6.42
N PRO A 150 -12.18 7.01 6.34
CA PRO A 150 -12.12 8.24 5.54
C PRO A 150 -12.33 8.11 4.03
N THR A 151 -12.29 6.90 3.46
CA THR A 151 -12.43 6.68 2.01
C THR A 151 -13.77 6.09 1.60
N GLU A 152 -14.55 5.56 2.55
CA GLU A 152 -15.86 4.94 2.30
C GLU A 152 -15.84 3.90 1.17
N GLY A 153 -14.70 3.20 0.99
CA GLY A 153 -14.53 2.17 -0.05
C GLY A 153 -14.35 2.70 -1.47
N LYS A 154 -14.14 4.02 -1.64
CA LYS A 154 -13.86 4.67 -2.94
C LYS A 154 -12.61 4.07 -3.60
N ILE A 155 -12.67 3.90 -4.93
CA ILE A 155 -11.48 3.69 -5.78
C ILE A 155 -10.96 5.06 -6.18
N PHE A 156 -9.67 5.28 -6.00
CA PHE A 156 -8.98 6.49 -6.43
C PHE A 156 -8.11 6.19 -7.63
N GLU A 157 -8.12 7.06 -8.63
CA GLU A 157 -7.15 7.05 -9.72
C GLU A 157 -6.04 8.08 -9.43
N LEU A 158 -4.78 7.66 -9.51
CA LEU A 158 -3.63 8.44 -9.05
C LEU A 158 -3.51 9.85 -9.67
N ALA A 159 -4.00 10.10 -10.87
CA ALA A 159 -3.95 11.42 -11.48
C ALA A 159 -5.25 12.19 -11.31
N ALA A 160 -6.40 11.52 -11.47
CA ALA A 160 -7.71 12.16 -11.37
C ALA A 160 -8.06 12.58 -9.94
N ASP A 161 -7.63 11.79 -8.95
CA ASP A 161 -7.90 11.99 -7.53
C ASP A 161 -6.63 12.40 -6.75
N GLU A 162 -5.65 13.07 -7.39
CA GLU A 162 -4.32 13.34 -6.82
C GLU A 162 -4.37 13.99 -5.41
N GLU A 163 -5.27 14.95 -5.20
CA GLU A 163 -5.44 15.65 -3.93
C GLU A 163 -5.96 14.74 -2.81
N GLU A 164 -6.96 13.89 -3.12
CA GLU A 164 -7.53 12.95 -2.16
C GLU A 164 -6.51 11.87 -1.81
N VAL A 165 -5.80 11.33 -2.81
CA VAL A 165 -4.71 10.37 -2.59
C VAL A 165 -3.64 10.98 -1.69
N HIS A 166 -3.20 12.21 -1.99
CA HIS A 166 -2.23 12.92 -1.15
C HIS A 166 -2.72 13.07 0.29
N THR A 167 -3.99 13.44 0.46
CA THR A 167 -4.63 13.60 1.77
C THR A 167 -4.66 12.29 2.55
N HIS A 168 -5.02 11.18 1.91
CA HIS A 168 -5.09 9.87 2.57
C HIS A 168 -3.71 9.33 2.95
N PHE A 169 -2.70 9.44 2.09
CA PHE A 169 -1.34 9.03 2.46
C PHE A 169 -0.75 9.90 3.57
N SER A 170 -0.99 11.21 3.55
CA SER A 170 -0.58 12.11 4.64
C SER A 170 -1.30 11.77 5.95
N THR A 171 -2.58 11.40 5.87
CA THR A 171 -3.35 10.93 7.03
C THR A 171 -2.78 9.63 7.59
N LEU A 172 -2.50 8.65 6.74
CA LEU A 172 -1.88 7.38 7.15
C LEU A 172 -0.55 7.62 7.86
N ARG A 173 0.32 8.47 7.30
CA ARG A 173 1.57 8.87 7.95
C ARG A 173 1.32 9.44 9.35
N ASN A 174 0.36 10.34 9.53
CA ASN A 174 0.06 10.91 10.84
C ASN A 174 -0.47 9.86 11.83
N LEU A 175 -1.24 8.88 11.35
CA LEU A 175 -1.79 7.78 12.16
C LEU A 175 -0.76 6.71 12.54
N THR A 176 0.38 6.67 11.84
CA THR A 176 1.45 5.69 12.10
C THR A 176 2.68 6.32 12.78
N HIS A 177 2.77 7.65 12.78
CA HIS A 177 3.83 8.42 13.44
C HIS A 177 3.55 8.57 14.95
N HIS A 178 3.86 7.55 15.74
CA HIS A 178 3.58 7.53 17.19
C HIS A 178 4.68 6.90 18.04
#